data_AF-A0A838SNY8-F1
#
_entry.id   AF-A0A838SNY8-F1
#
_cell.length_a   1.000
_cell.length_b   1.000
_cell.length_c   1.000
_cell.angle_alpha   90.00
_cell.angle_beta   90.00
_cell.angle_gamma   90.00
#
_symmetry.space_group_name_H-M   'P 1'
#
loop_
_entity.id
_entity.type
_entity.pdbx_description
1 polymer ?
#
loop_
_entity_poly.entity_id
_entity_poly.type
_entity_poly.pdbx_seq_one_letter_code
_entity_poly.pdbx_strand_id
1 'polypeptide(L)' 'GARVELVTDVVARTRTAKEVTAGHRLYGLVDGDLLWAYDMAAQGQPLQSHLSARLEAVGQRTGQT' A
#
# COMPACT_ATOMS: atom_id res chain seq x y z
N GLY A 1 16.89 -1.01 -4.01
CA GLY A 1 16.10 -2.26 -3.92
C GLY A 1 14.99 -2.25 -4.94
N ALA A 2 14.22 -3.33 -5.04
CA ALA A 2 13.03 -3.36 -5.90
C ALA A 2 11.97 -2.36 -5.38
N ARG A 3 11.34 -1.63 -6.31
CA ARG A 3 10.28 -0.63 -6.04
C ARG A 3 9.16 -0.83 -7.05
N VAL A 4 7.91 -0.72 -6.59
CA VAL A 4 6.71 -0.75 -7.44
C VAL A 4 5.77 0.38 -7.03
N GLU A 5 5.19 1.04 -8.02
CA GLU A 5 4.21 2.10 -7.86
C GLU A 5 2.92 1.71 -8.58
N LEU A 6 1.78 1.89 -7.90
CA LEU A 6 0.46 1.53 -8.41
C LEU A 6 -0.49 2.70 -8.18
N VAL A 7 -1.19 3.10 -9.24
CA VAL A 7 -2.22 4.14 -9.20
C VAL A 7 -3.56 3.51 -9.61
N THR A 8 -4.61 3.83 -8.87
CA THR A 8 -5.97 3.36 -9.17
C THR A 8 -6.49 4.03 -10.43
N ASP A 9 -6.83 3.23 -11.44
CA ASP A 9 -7.45 3.70 -12.68
C ASP A 9 -9.00 3.72 -12.60
N VAL A 10 -9.59 2.71 -11.95
CA VAL A 10 -11.05 2.58 -11.81
C VAL A 10 -11.44 2.24 -10.37
N VAL A 11 -12.48 2.91 -9.87
CA VAL A 11 -13.17 2.55 -8.62
C VAL A 11 -14.63 2.25 -8.92
N ALA A 12 -15.08 1.05 -8.54
CA ALA A 12 -16.50 0.69 -8.49
C ALA A 12 -16.89 0.43 -7.02
N ARG A 13 -18.00 1.01 -6.56
CA ARG A 13 -18.45 0.90 -5.17
C ARG A 13 -19.94 0.56 -5.08
N THR A 14 -20.33 -0.16 -4.02
CA THR A 14 -21.75 -0.39 -3.70
C THR A 14 -22.38 0.87 -3.12
N ARG A 15 -23.72 0.93 -3.13
CA ARG A 15 -24.49 2.10 -2.68
C ARG A 15 -24.17 2.55 -1.24
N THR A 16 -23.82 1.62 -0.36
CA THR A 16 -23.60 1.90 1.07
C THR A 16 -22.13 1.93 1.46
N ALA A 17 -21.20 1.69 0.52
CA ALA A 17 -19.78 1.76 0.80
C ALA A 17 -19.32 3.21 1.05
N LYS A 18 -18.30 3.37 1.89
CA LYS A 18 -17.58 4.65 2.00
C LYS A 18 -17.08 5.08 0.62
N GLU A 19 -17.12 6.38 0.38
CA GLU A 19 -16.57 6.97 -0.81
C GLU A 19 -15.04 6.90 -0.79
N VAL A 20 -14.49 6.23 -1.80
CA VAL A 20 -13.09 6.26 -2.18
C VAL A 20 -13.06 6.62 -3.66
N THR A 21 -12.20 7.55 -4.06
CA THR A 21 -12.17 8.08 -5.42
C THR A 21 -10.82 7.88 -6.11
N ALA A 22 -9.73 7.77 -5.35
CA ALA A 22 -8.40 7.50 -5.88
C ALA A 22 -7.52 6.80 -4.86
N GLY A 23 -6.49 6.11 -5.35
CA GLY A 23 -5.50 5.45 -4.53
C GLY A 23 -4.14 5.44 -5.21
N HIS A 24 -3.09 5.63 -4.41
CA HIS A 24 -1.70 5.51 -4.83
C HIS A 24 -0.94 4.65 -3.82
N ARG A 25 -0.32 3.57 -4.29
CA ARG A 25 0.43 2.63 -3.44
C ARG A 25 1.88 2.58 -3.88
N LEU A 26 2.77 2.77 -2.92
CA LEU A 26 4.19 2.60 -3.09
C LEU A 26 4.66 1.39 -2.29
N TYR A 27 5.35 0.48 -2.95
CA TYR A 27 6.00 -0.68 -2.35
C TYR A 27 7.51 -0.62 -2.57
N GLY A 28 8.28 -0.98 -1.55
CA GLY A 28 9.73 -1.05 -1.63
C GLY A 28 10.32 -2.15 -0.75
N LEU A 29 11.31 -2.87 -1.26
CA LEU A 29 12.15 -3.76 -0.47
C LEU A 29 13.32 -2.97 0.12
N VAL A 30 13.36 -2.85 1.45
CA VAL A 30 14.38 -2.10 2.20
C VAL A 30 14.87 -2.98 3.35
N ASP A 31 16.17 -3.26 3.38
CA ASP A 31 16.82 -4.11 4.38
C ASP A 31 16.17 -5.49 4.57
N GLY A 32 15.68 -6.09 3.49
CA GLY A 32 15.00 -7.39 3.52
C GLY A 32 13.51 -7.33 3.85
N ASP A 33 13.00 -6.20 4.31
CA ASP A 33 11.59 -6.03 4.65
C ASP A 33 10.80 -5.34 3.53
N LEU A 34 9.51 -5.66 3.47
CA LEU A 34 8.58 -4.97 2.59
C LEU A 34 8.01 -3.74 3.30
N LEU A 35 8.40 -2.57 2.84
CA LEU A 35 7.79 -1.30 3.23
C LEU A 35 6.72 -0.95 2.21
N TRP A 36 5.59 -0.44 2.69
CA TRP A 36 4.57 0.11 1.82
C TRP A 36 3.85 1.30 2.42
N ALA A 37 3.37 2.18 1.55
CA ALA A 37 2.51 3.31 1.86
C ALA A 37 1.31 3.33 0.91
N TYR A 38 0.18 3.80 1.41
CA TYR A 38 -1.04 4.01 0.65
C TYR A 38 -1.59 5.40 0.93
N ASP A 39 -1.60 6.21 -0.12
CA ASP A 39 -2.35 7.46 -0.14
C ASP A 39 -3.74 7.19 -0.71
N MET A 40 -4.76 7.81 -0.11
CA MET A 40 -6.15 7.60 -0.49
C MET A 40 -6.90 8.92 -0.55
N ALA A 41 -7.63 9.14 -1.65
CA ALA A 41 -8.66 10.17 -1.72
C ALA A 41 -10.00 9.51 -1.37
N ALA A 42 -10.65 9.98 -0.31
CA ALA A 42 -11.85 9.37 0.22
C ALA A 42 -12.67 10.39 1.02
N GLN A 43 -13.99 10.19 1.07
CA GLN A 43 -14.91 10.99 1.88
C GLN A 43 -14.73 12.51 1.67
N GLY A 44 -14.63 12.95 0.42
CA GLY A 44 -14.43 14.35 0.05
C GLY A 44 -13.02 14.91 0.28
N GLN A 45 -12.09 14.12 0.81
CA GLN A 45 -10.71 14.52 1.03
C GLN A 45 -9.82 14.22 -0.19
N PRO A 46 -8.85 15.11 -0.52
CA PRO A 46 -7.90 14.85 -1.59
C PRO A 46 -6.94 13.71 -1.21
N LEU A 47 -6.20 13.21 -2.21
CA LEU A 47 -5.20 12.16 -2.03
C LEU A 47 -4.19 12.56 -0.94
N GLN A 48 -4.14 11.78 0.13
CA GLN A 48 -3.26 11.99 1.27
C GLN A 48 -2.90 10.67 1.95
N SER A 49 -1.86 10.69 2.78
CA SER A 49 -1.42 9.53 3.54
C SER A 49 -2.57 8.91 4.33
N HIS A 50 -2.82 7.63 4.08
CA HIS A 50 -3.85 6.87 4.77
C HIS A 50 -3.25 5.76 5.63
N LEU A 51 -2.34 4.97 5.06
CA LEU A 51 -1.72 3.83 5.73
C LEU A 51 -0.26 3.68 5.31
N SER A 52 0.55 3.15 6.22
CA SER A 52 1.89 2.67 5.92
C SER A 52 2.24 1.50 6.83
N ALA A 53 3.08 0.59 6.36
CA ALA A 53 3.62 -0.46 7.21
C ALA A 53 5.00 -0.94 6.74
N ARG A 54 5.66 -1.65 7.64
CA ARG A 54 6.86 -2.45 7.39
C ARG A 54 6.52 -3.90 7.75
N LEU A 55 6.79 -4.81 6.83
CA LEU A 55 6.48 -6.23 6.98
C LEU A 55 7.76 -7.04 6.86
N GLU A 56 8.06 -7.78 7.93
CA GLU A 56 9.14 -8.76 7.95
C GLU A 56 8.68 -10.04 7.25
N ALA A 57 9.58 -10.67 6.49
CA ALA A 57 9.28 -11.91 5.81
C ALA A 57 9.15 -13.08 6.80
N VAL A 58 7.96 -13.66 6.93
CA VAL A 58 7.78 -14.88 7.72
C VAL A 58 8.28 -16.09 6.93
N GLY A 59 9.30 -16.78 7.46
CA GLY A 59 9.81 -18.02 6.87
C GLY A 59 11.18 -17.91 6.18
N GLN A 60 11.80 -16.74 6.15
CA GLN A 60 13.21 -16.62 5.78
C GLN A 60 14.12 -16.89 6.99
N ARG A 61 14.06 -18.15 7.48
CA ARG A 61 15.17 -18.76 8.22
C ARG A 61 15.62 -19.98 7.43
N THR A 62 16.47 -19.76 6.45
CA THR A 62 17.28 -20.82 5.86
C THR A 62 18.73 -20.39 5.98
N GLY A 63 19.42 -20.94 6.99
CA GLY A 63 20.87 -20.84 7.13
C GLY A 63 21.38 -19.75 8.08
N GLN A 64 21.29 -20.00 9.38
CA GLN A 64 22.37 -19.65 10.29
C GLN A 64 22.72 -20.92 11.06
N THR A 65 23.80 -21.56 10.58
CA THR A 65 24.59 -22.57 11.28
C THR A 65 25.69 -21.83 12.03
#